data_AF-A0A3D0X027-F1
#
_entry.id   AF-A0A3D0X027-F1
#
_cell.length_a   1.000
_cell.length_b   1.000
_cell.length_c   1.000
_cell.angle_alpha   90.00
_cell.angle_beta   90.00
_cell.angle_gamma   90.00
#
_symmetry.space_group_name_H-M   'P 1'
#
loop_
_entity.id
_entity.type
_entity.pdbx_description
1 polymer ?
#
loop_
_entity_poly.entity_id
_entity_poly.type
_entity_poly.pdbx_seq_one_letter_code
_entity_poly.pdbx_strand_id
1 'polypeptide(L)'
;ACGFSGCDGYAKALSAGTAKPGLCTVGGAAVAKKISDYLGCDAGTVETKVALVQCRGTAKSAGEKAEYEGIPTCAAADLVAGGGRSCRYGCLGLGDCARACDYGAISVRDGLAVIDPKRCRACSRCIAACPKH
;
A
#
# COMPACT_ATOMS: atom_id res chain seq x y z
N ALA A 1 6.74 -1.75 -5.76
CA ALA A 1 7.79 -2.61 -6.36
C ALA A 1 8.95 -1.72 -6.86
N CYS A 2 10.19 -2.20 -6.83
CA CYS A 2 11.40 -1.45 -7.24
C CYS A 2 11.63 -1.40 -8.76
N GLY A 3 10.73 -1.98 -9.57
CA GLY A 3 10.82 -2.00 -11.04
C GLY A 3 11.65 -3.15 -11.63
N PHE A 4 12.28 -3.98 -10.79
CA PHE A 4 13.05 -5.16 -11.21
C PHE A 4 12.26 -6.45 -11.04
N SER A 5 12.72 -7.54 -11.68
CA SER A 5 12.10 -8.87 -11.63
C SER A 5 12.04 -9.49 -10.24
N GLY A 6 12.79 -8.97 -9.27
CA GLY A 6 12.80 -9.41 -7.88
C GLY A 6 14.04 -8.91 -7.14
N CYS A 7 14.23 -9.40 -5.92
CA CYS A 7 15.41 -9.08 -5.10
C CYS A 7 16.72 -9.46 -5.83
N ASP A 8 16.76 -10.64 -6.45
CA ASP A 8 17.94 -11.11 -7.18
C ASP A 8 18.21 -10.28 -8.44
N GLY A 9 17.15 -9.89 -9.15
CA GLY A 9 17.26 -9.02 -10.33
C GLY A 9 17.83 -7.65 -9.97
N TYR A 10 17.36 -7.06 -8.87
CA TYR A 10 17.88 -5.80 -8.38
C TYR A 10 19.32 -5.93 -7.86
N ALA A 11 19.65 -7.01 -7.14
CA ALA A 11 21.00 -7.27 -6.65
C ALA A 11 22.02 -7.40 -7.80
N LYS A 12 21.67 -8.13 -8.87
CA LYS A 12 22.49 -8.22 -10.08
C LYS A 12 22.70 -6.86 -10.72
N ALA A 13 21.65 -6.06 -10.87
CA ALA A 13 21.74 -4.72 -11.45
C ALA A 13 22.61 -3.76 -10.61
N LEU A 14 22.54 -3.87 -9.28
CA LEU A 14 23.41 -3.14 -8.36
C LEU A 14 24.88 -3.55 -8.55
N SER A 15 25.18 -4.85 -8.61
CA SER A 15 26.55 -5.34 -8.82
C SER A 15 27.11 -4.96 -10.20
N ALA A 16 26.25 -4.83 -11.21
CA ALA A 16 26.62 -4.42 -12.56
C ALA A 16 26.72 -2.89 -12.72
N GLY A 17 26.39 -2.10 -11.67
CA GLY A 17 26.40 -0.64 -11.72
C GLY A 17 25.30 -0.01 -12.57
N THR A 18 24.30 -0.78 -13.01
CA THR A 18 23.21 -0.30 -13.86
C THR A 18 22.00 0.20 -13.06
N ALA A 19 21.98 -0.03 -11.75
CA ALA A 19 20.93 0.44 -10.84
C ALA A 19 21.50 1.26 -9.68
N LYS A 20 20.72 2.24 -9.22
CA LYS A 20 21.07 3.05 -8.04
C LYS A 20 20.63 2.35 -6.75
N PRO A 21 21.39 2.49 -5.65
CA PRO A 21 20.92 2.17 -4.31
C PRO A 21 19.64 2.96 -3.97
N GLY A 22 18.82 2.44 -3.08
CA GLY A 22 17.62 3.16 -2.59
C GLY A 22 16.30 2.84 -3.29
N LEU A 23 16.27 1.96 -4.29
CA LEU A 23 15.01 1.52 -4.93
C LEU A 23 14.25 0.47 -4.10
N CYS A 24 14.89 -0.09 -3.06
CA CYS A 24 14.25 -1.01 -2.14
C CYS A 24 13.29 -0.26 -1.19
N THR A 25 12.01 -0.21 -1.56
CA THR A 25 10.98 0.50 -0.80
C THR A 25 10.79 -0.03 0.62
N VAL A 26 10.99 -1.34 0.81
CA VAL A 26 10.81 -2.01 2.10
C VAL A 26 11.98 -1.78 3.05
N GLY A 27 13.20 -1.79 2.49
CA GLY A 27 14.44 -1.56 3.23
C GLY A 27 14.66 -0.08 3.60
N GLY A 28 14.14 0.84 2.80
CA GLY A 28 14.20 2.27 3.05
C GLY A 28 15.62 2.82 3.13
N ALA A 29 15.76 4.02 3.70
CA ALA A 29 17.03 4.75 3.74
C ALA A 29 18.16 4.01 4.48
N ALA A 30 17.83 3.27 5.55
CA ALA A 30 18.82 2.54 6.33
C ALA A 30 19.50 1.43 5.52
N VAL A 31 18.73 0.68 4.72
CA VAL A 31 19.29 -0.37 3.85
C VAL A 31 19.99 0.24 2.65
N ALA A 32 19.45 1.31 2.07
CA ALA A 32 20.08 2.04 0.97
C ALA A 32 21.48 2.51 1.34
N LYS A 33 21.65 3.12 2.52
CA LYS A 33 22.96 3.57 3.02
C LYS A 33 23.97 2.43 3.12
N LYS A 34 23.58 1.29 3.71
CA LYS A 34 24.47 0.13 3.81
C LYS A 34 24.91 -0.41 2.45
N ILE A 35 23.98 -0.44 1.48
CA ILE A 35 24.29 -0.87 0.11
C ILE A 35 25.26 0.10 -0.56
N SER A 36 25.03 1.41 -0.40
CA SER A 36 25.89 2.47 -0.92
C SER A 36 27.31 2.44 -0.34
N ASP A 37 27.42 2.31 0.98
CA ASP A 37 28.70 2.21 1.67
C ASP A 37 29.51 0.99 1.15
N TYR A 38 28.82 -0.13 0.88
CA TYR A 38 29.44 -1.34 0.34
C TYR A 38 29.85 -1.21 -1.13
N LEU A 39 29.02 -0.56 -1.96
CA LEU A 39 29.26 -0.40 -3.40
C LEU A 39 30.14 0.81 -3.73
N GLY A 40 30.50 1.64 -2.74
CA GLY A 40 31.30 2.85 -2.94
C GLY A 40 30.61 3.91 -3.80
N CYS A 41 29.27 3.97 -3.77
CA CYS A 41 28.47 4.92 -4.56
C CYS A 41 27.53 5.75 -3.68
N ASP A 42 27.16 6.94 -4.15
CA ASP A 42 26.24 7.81 -3.43
C ASP A 42 24.83 7.18 -3.37
N ALA A 43 24.23 7.15 -2.17
CA ALA A 43 22.91 6.57 -1.95
C ALA A 43 21.77 7.35 -2.62
N GLY A 44 22.02 8.60 -3.02
CA GLY A 44 21.02 9.53 -3.46
C GLY A 44 19.93 9.78 -2.41
N THR A 45 18.90 10.51 -2.81
CA THR A 45 17.74 10.78 -1.96
C THR A 45 16.77 9.61 -2.01
N VAL A 46 16.56 8.94 -0.88
CA VAL A 46 15.54 7.89 -0.76
C VAL A 46 14.19 8.52 -0.43
N GLU A 47 13.30 8.58 -1.42
CA GLU A 47 11.94 9.05 -1.20
C GLU A 47 11.05 7.96 -0.61
N THR A 48 10.42 8.27 0.52
CA THR A 48 9.48 7.36 1.16
C THR A 48 8.07 7.60 0.62
N LYS A 49 7.51 6.61 -0.05
CA LYS A 49 6.10 6.63 -0.48
C LYS A 49 5.22 6.02 0.61
N VAL A 50 4.01 6.54 0.76
CA VAL A 50 3.03 6.03 1.73
C VAL A 50 1.71 5.78 1.03
N ALA A 51 1.03 4.70 1.40
CA ALA A 51 -0.32 4.44 0.91
C ALA A 51 -1.27 5.53 1.44
N LEU A 52 -2.08 6.11 0.55
CA LEU A 52 -3.02 7.17 0.88
C LEU A 52 -4.41 6.77 0.41
N VAL A 53 -5.41 6.94 1.28
CA VAL A 53 -6.81 6.92 0.87
C VAL A 53 -7.17 8.31 0.36
N GLN A 54 -7.63 8.39 -0.89
CA GLN A 54 -7.76 9.66 -1.60
C GLN A 54 -8.83 10.59 -1.02
N CYS A 55 -9.90 10.04 -0.42
CA CYS A 55 -11.00 10.82 0.13
C CYS A 55 -11.23 10.52 1.62
N ARG A 56 -11.91 11.44 2.32
CA ARG A 56 -12.29 11.29 3.74
C ARG A 56 -13.77 10.92 3.91
N GLY A 57 -14.28 10.10 2.99
CA GLY A 57 -15.67 9.62 2.97
C GLY A 57 -15.92 8.58 4.06
N THR A 58 -16.04 9.01 5.32
CA THR A 58 -16.41 8.15 6.45
C THR A 58 -17.86 7.71 6.34
N ALA A 59 -18.32 6.81 7.22
CA ALA A 59 -19.73 6.41 7.31
C ALA A 59 -20.69 7.61 7.47
N LYS A 60 -20.23 8.70 8.09
CA LYS A 60 -21.04 9.91 8.32
C LYS A 60 -21.13 10.83 7.12
N SER A 61 -20.08 10.89 6.29
CA SER A 61 -19.98 11.84 5.17
C SER A 61 -20.33 11.22 3.81
N ALA A 62 -20.20 9.91 3.67
CA ALA A 62 -20.61 9.18 2.48
C ALA A 62 -21.83 8.31 2.83
N GLY A 63 -22.98 8.66 2.25
CA GLY A 63 -24.24 7.96 2.51
C GLY A 63 -24.21 6.48 2.13
N GLU A 64 -25.14 5.72 2.67
CA GLU A 64 -25.35 4.31 2.36
C GLU A 64 -26.61 4.17 1.52
N LYS A 65 -26.54 3.33 0.48
CA LYS A 65 -27.69 3.06 -0.41
C LYS A 65 -28.35 1.72 -0.09
N ALA A 66 -27.63 0.84 0.61
CA ALA A 66 -28.07 -0.48 1.01
C ALA A 66 -27.15 -1.01 2.14
N GLU A 67 -27.68 -1.90 2.96
CA GLU A 67 -26.88 -2.70 3.89
C GLU A 67 -26.31 -3.92 3.13
N TYR A 68 -25.03 -4.21 3.33
CA TYR A 68 -24.39 -5.37 2.70
C TYR A 68 -24.39 -6.55 3.67
N GLU A 69 -25.07 -7.63 3.29
CA GLU A 69 -25.00 -8.92 3.96
C GLU A 69 -24.28 -9.93 3.06
N GLY A 70 -23.19 -10.52 3.55
CA GLY A 70 -22.40 -11.46 2.78
C GLY A 70 -21.04 -11.75 3.42
N ILE A 71 -20.10 -12.22 2.60
CA ILE A 71 -18.73 -12.48 3.04
C ILE A 71 -18.07 -11.14 3.40
N PRO A 72 -17.50 -10.95 4.60
CA PRO A 72 -17.01 -9.66 5.08
C PRO A 72 -15.65 -9.26 4.46
N THR A 73 -15.60 -9.16 3.13
CA THR A 73 -14.45 -8.69 2.36
C THR A 73 -14.86 -7.62 1.36
N CYS A 74 -14.00 -6.62 1.16
CA CYS A 74 -14.17 -5.59 0.15
C CYS A 74 -14.34 -6.22 -1.24
N ALA A 75 -13.57 -7.26 -1.55
CA ALA A 75 -13.66 -7.97 -2.82
C ALA A 75 -15.06 -8.57 -3.06
N ALA A 76 -15.65 -9.24 -2.06
CA ALA A 76 -16.99 -9.81 -2.20
C ALA A 76 -18.07 -8.73 -2.24
N ALA A 77 -17.96 -7.70 -1.40
CA ALA A 77 -18.90 -6.59 -1.38
C ALA A 77 -18.90 -5.79 -2.68
N ASP A 78 -17.73 -5.60 -3.31
CA ASP A 78 -17.63 -4.87 -4.58
C ASP A 78 -18.42 -5.54 -5.72
N LEU A 79 -18.44 -6.87 -5.75
CA LEU A 79 -19.20 -7.64 -6.73
C LEU A 79 -20.72 -7.45 -6.59
N VAL A 80 -21.19 -7.15 -5.37
CA VAL A 80 -22.62 -6.93 -5.09
C VAL A 80 -22.92 -5.44 -5.21
N ALA A 81 -23.12 -4.99 -6.45
CA ALA A 81 -23.48 -3.60 -6.79
C ALA A 81 -22.48 -2.53 -6.29
N GLY A 82 -21.20 -2.87 -6.16
CA GLY A 82 -20.16 -1.97 -5.64
C GLY A 82 -20.22 -1.76 -4.13
N GLY A 83 -20.92 -2.63 -3.40
CA GLY A 83 -21.14 -2.57 -1.96
C GLY A 83 -22.28 -1.65 -1.52
N GLY A 84 -22.45 -1.52 -0.21
CA GLY A 84 -23.52 -0.72 0.42
C GLY A 84 -23.34 0.80 0.37
N ARG A 85 -22.16 1.29 -0.03
CA ARG A 85 -21.85 2.72 -0.12
C ARG A 85 -22.53 3.37 -1.32
N SER A 86 -23.08 4.57 -1.12
CA SER A 86 -23.60 5.42 -2.21
C SER A 86 -22.49 5.83 -3.18
N CYS A 87 -21.31 6.16 -2.66
CA CYS A 87 -20.14 6.50 -3.46
C CYS A 87 -19.52 5.23 -4.07
N ARG A 88 -19.60 5.11 -5.39
CA ARG A 88 -19.07 3.96 -6.16
C ARG A 88 -17.56 3.74 -5.98
N TYR A 89 -16.80 4.80 -5.74
CA TYR A 89 -15.34 4.77 -5.55
C TYR A 89 -14.93 4.81 -4.07
N GLY A 90 -15.90 4.87 -3.16
CA GLY A 90 -15.65 5.00 -1.73
C GLY A 90 -15.04 3.76 -1.11
N CYS A 91 -14.34 3.95 0.01
CA CYS A 91 -13.88 2.84 0.82
C CYS A 91 -15.07 2.03 1.36
N LEU A 92 -15.04 0.71 1.18
CA LEU A 92 -16.08 -0.20 1.66
C LEU A 92 -15.96 -0.50 3.16
N GLY A 93 -14.82 -0.21 3.78
CA GLY A 93 -14.63 -0.38 5.22
C GLY A 93 -14.47 -1.83 5.71
N LEU A 94 -14.40 -2.84 4.81
CA LEU A 94 -14.30 -4.25 5.21
C LEU A 94 -12.86 -4.74 5.47
N GLY A 95 -11.85 -3.88 5.25
CA GLY A 95 -10.51 -4.09 5.80
C GLY A 95 -9.60 -5.06 5.04
N ASP A 96 -9.87 -5.40 3.78
CA ASP A 96 -8.98 -6.24 2.96
C ASP A 96 -7.55 -5.69 2.91
N CYS A 97 -7.41 -4.37 2.75
CA CYS A 97 -6.12 -3.68 2.79
C CYS A 97 -5.42 -3.78 4.15
N ALA A 98 -6.17 -3.81 5.25
CA ALA A 98 -5.64 -3.99 6.60
C ALA A 98 -5.14 -5.43 6.81
N ARG A 99 -5.90 -6.44 6.38
CA ARG A 99 -5.48 -7.86 6.42
C ARG A 99 -4.27 -8.14 5.55
N ALA A 100 -4.13 -7.45 4.42
CA ALA A 100 -2.98 -7.60 3.53
C ALA A 100 -1.69 -6.92 4.05
N CYS A 101 -1.78 -6.12 5.11
CA CYS A 101 -0.66 -5.34 5.63
C CYS A 101 0.06 -6.04 6.79
N ASP A 102 1.14 -6.76 6.48
CA ASP A 102 1.97 -7.45 7.49
C ASP A 102 2.66 -6.50 8.49
N TYR A 103 2.71 -5.20 8.19
CA TYR A 103 3.35 -4.19 9.03
C TYR A 103 2.38 -3.50 9.99
N GLY A 104 1.09 -3.86 9.96
CA GLY A 104 0.06 -3.23 10.81
C GLY A 104 -0.08 -1.73 10.56
N ALA A 105 0.18 -1.27 9.33
CA ALA A 105 0.16 0.15 8.98
C ALA A 105 -1.26 0.66 8.64
N ILE A 106 -2.26 -0.22 8.55
CA ILE A 106 -3.61 0.14 8.12
C ILE A 106 -4.61 -0.36 9.16
N SER A 107 -5.52 0.52 9.57
CA SER A 107 -6.68 0.20 10.41
C SER A 107 -7.94 0.75 9.75
N VAL A 108 -9.10 0.16 10.00
CA VAL A 108 -10.38 0.75 9.56
C VAL A 108 -11.02 1.48 10.73
N ARG A 109 -11.40 2.75 10.54
CA ARG A 109 -12.12 3.58 11.51
C ARG A 109 -13.26 4.30 10.80
N ASP A 110 -14.45 4.29 11.39
CA ASP A 110 -15.65 4.92 10.83
C ASP A 110 -15.93 4.52 9.37
N GLY A 111 -15.74 3.24 9.05
CA GLY A 111 -15.92 2.69 7.71
C GLY A 111 -14.87 3.14 6.67
N LEU A 112 -13.76 3.76 7.10
CA LEU A 112 -12.69 4.26 6.24
C LEU A 112 -11.33 3.65 6.64
N ALA A 113 -10.54 3.23 5.68
CA ALA A 113 -9.16 2.82 5.93
C ALA A 113 -8.29 4.05 6.31
N VAL A 114 -7.57 3.93 7.43
CA VAL A 114 -6.64 4.92 7.98
C VAL A 114 -5.25 4.32 7.99
N ILE A 115 -4.31 5.01 7.34
CA ILE A 115 -2.92 4.57 7.21
C ILE A 115 -2.05 5.32 8.22
N ASP A 116 -1.19 4.58 8.92
CA ASP A 116 -0.08 5.11 9.71
C ASP A 116 1.17 5.24 8.82
N PRO A 117 1.59 6.47 8.47
CA PRO A 117 2.73 6.69 7.60
C PRO A 117 4.04 6.15 8.17
N LYS A 118 4.18 6.09 9.50
CA LYS A 118 5.41 5.65 10.16
C LYS A 118 5.61 4.14 10.07
N ARG A 119 4.51 3.37 9.95
CA ARG A 119 4.53 1.91 9.81
C ARG A 119 4.49 1.45 8.36
N CYS A 120 4.10 2.31 7.42
CA CYS A 120 4.01 1.96 6.01
C CYS A 120 5.41 1.73 5.41
N ARG A 121 5.60 0.58 4.74
CA ARG A 121 6.84 0.21 4.05
C ARG A 121 6.76 0.33 2.52
N ALA A 122 5.75 1.03 2.01
CA ALA A 122 5.49 1.20 0.58
C ALA A 122 5.59 -0.10 -0.24
N CYS A 123 5.08 -1.21 0.33
CA CYS A 123 5.15 -2.54 -0.27
C CYS A 123 4.04 -2.78 -1.32
N SER A 124 3.08 -1.86 -1.44
CA SER A 124 1.96 -1.89 -2.40
C SER A 124 0.98 -3.07 -2.29
N ARG A 125 1.14 -3.97 -1.30
CA ARG A 125 0.23 -5.12 -1.11
C ARG A 125 -1.22 -4.71 -0.83
N CYS A 126 -1.40 -3.63 -0.08
CA CYS A 126 -2.73 -3.09 0.20
C CYS A 126 -3.46 -2.56 -1.05
N ILE A 127 -2.71 -2.13 -2.07
CA ILE A 127 -3.26 -1.66 -3.35
C ILE A 127 -3.82 -2.86 -4.12
N ALA A 128 -3.03 -3.92 -4.27
CA ALA A 128 -3.47 -5.15 -4.93
C ALA A 128 -4.68 -5.81 -4.25
N ALA A 129 -4.79 -5.71 -2.93
CA ALA A 129 -5.92 -6.23 -2.16
C ALA A 129 -7.19 -5.36 -2.22
N CYS A 130 -7.07 -4.10 -2.66
CA CYS A 130 -8.20 -3.18 -2.71
C CYS A 130 -8.90 -3.27 -4.07
N PRO A 131 -10.19 -3.64 -4.15
CA PRO A 131 -10.91 -3.63 -5.43
C PRO A 131 -11.19 -2.21 -5.98
N LYS A 132 -10.88 -1.16 -5.20
CA LYS A 132 -11.08 0.26 -5.51
C LYS A 132 -9.76 1.02 -5.73
N HIS A 133 -8.69 0.34 -6.16
CA HIS A 133 -7.35 0.92 -6.29
C HIS A 133 -7.13 1.77 -7.54
#